data_AF-J9GAE9-F1
#
_entry.id   AF-J9GAE9-F1
#
_cell.length_a   1.000
_cell.length_b   1.000
_cell.length_c   1.000
_cell.angle_alpha   90.00
_cell.angle_beta   90.00
_cell.angle_gamma   90.00
#
_symmetry.space_group_name_H-M   'P 1'
#
loop_
_entity.id
_entity.type
_entity.pdbx_description
1 polymer ?
#
loop_
_entity_poly.entity_id
_entity_poly.type
_entity_poly.pdbx_seq_one_letter_code
_entity_poly.pdbx_strand_id
1 'polypeptide(L)'
;MKLMRTLNGLLTECKNKLVAKVRDNYNKVFDELEKYALQMNVSRDKFARRDSTIALKTNTNNLFALQANAGTTAFYQAELNRINMAIPEPEPKPKPGQEPPTALHGRENPDDNKEKVTPPSPAPRKMKLVSLNTHTTEPIHTEADVDLYLQALKAEIMSHLAGDTDIIIN
;
A
#
# COMPACT_ATOMS: atom_id res chain seq x y z
N MET A 1 -21.75 19.75 42.87
CA MET A 1 -20.86 18.57 42.67
C MET A 1 -21.39 17.51 41.69
N LYS A 2 -22.71 17.28 41.50
CA LYS A 2 -23.21 16.26 40.55
C LYS A 2 -22.90 16.59 39.07
N LEU A 3 -23.05 17.85 38.65
CA LEU A 3 -22.85 18.27 37.26
C LEU A 3 -21.40 18.03 36.75
N MET A 4 -20.38 18.36 37.55
CA MET A 4 -18.98 18.10 37.19
C MET A 4 -18.66 16.62 37.00
N ARG A 5 -19.24 15.73 37.83
CA ARG A 5 -19.06 14.27 37.67
C ARG A 5 -19.66 13.78 36.37
N THR A 6 -20.86 14.26 36.01
CA THR A 6 -21.50 13.92 34.74
C THR A 6 -20.68 14.42 33.54
N LEU A 7 -20.19 15.67 33.60
CA LEU A 7 -19.39 16.25 32.52
C LEU A 7 -18.08 15.47 32.30
N ASN A 8 -17.38 15.13 33.37
CA ASN A 8 -16.16 14.32 33.31
C ASN A 8 -16.43 12.91 32.78
N GLY A 9 -17.58 12.32 33.11
CA GLY A 9 -18.03 11.04 32.56
C GLY A 9 -18.18 11.10 31.04
N LEU A 10 -18.92 12.09 30.54
CA LEU A 10 -19.13 12.29 29.10
C LEU A 10 -17.82 12.57 28.34
N LEU A 11 -16.93 13.37 28.94
CA LEU A 11 -15.63 13.69 28.35
C LEU A 11 -14.72 12.46 28.26
N THR A 12 -14.75 11.60 29.29
CA THR A 12 -14.03 10.32 29.30
C THR A 12 -14.60 9.36 28.25
N GLU A 13 -15.92 9.27 28.12
CA GLU A 13 -16.57 8.44 27.10
C GLU A 13 -16.20 8.90 25.68
N CYS A 14 -16.27 10.21 25.43
CA CYS A 14 -15.87 10.79 24.15
C CYS A 14 -14.40 10.48 23.82
N LYS A 15 -13.52 10.62 24.82
CA LYS A 15 -12.11 10.24 24.68
C LYS A 15 -11.96 8.76 24.30
N ASN A 16 -12.64 7.86 25.02
CA ASN A 16 -12.54 6.42 24.77
C ASN A 16 -13.04 6.05 23.36
N LYS A 17 -14.11 6.69 22.88
CA LYS A 17 -14.61 6.52 21.51
C LYS A 17 -13.57 6.96 20.47
N LEU A 18 -12.93 8.11 20.67
CA LEU A 18 -11.89 8.58 19.76
C LEU A 18 -10.65 7.67 19.78
N VAL A 19 -10.22 7.22 20.95
CA VAL A 19 -9.11 6.27 21.09
C VAL A 19 -9.42 4.94 20.38
N ALA A 20 -10.63 4.41 20.55
CA ALA A 20 -11.07 3.20 19.85
C ALA A 20 -11.05 3.40 18.33
N LYS A 21 -11.59 4.53 17.84
CA LYS A 21 -11.58 4.87 16.42
C LYS A 21 -10.16 4.95 15.84
N VAL A 22 -9.23 5.61 16.54
CA VAL A 22 -7.82 5.66 16.14
C VAL A 22 -7.24 4.25 16.06
N ARG A 23 -7.47 3.41 17.09
CA ARG A 23 -6.98 2.04 17.14
C ARG A 23 -7.49 1.20 15.97
N ASP A 24 -8.79 1.25 15.70
CA ASP A 24 -9.43 0.48 14.63
C ASP A 24 -8.92 0.88 13.25
N ASN A 25 -8.79 2.19 13.00
CA ASN A 25 -8.28 2.71 11.73
C ASN A 25 -6.83 2.27 11.48
N TYR A 26 -5.95 2.37 12.48
CA TYR A 26 -4.56 1.96 12.33
C TYR A 26 -4.43 0.45 12.22
N ASN A 27 -5.22 -0.34 12.94
CA ASN A 27 -5.21 -1.80 12.80
C ASN A 27 -5.52 -2.23 11.36
N LYS A 28 -6.60 -1.70 10.76
CA LYS A 28 -6.95 -1.99 9.35
C LYS A 28 -5.81 -1.65 8.40
N VAL A 29 -5.22 -0.46 8.57
CA VAL A 29 -4.07 -0.01 7.77
C VAL A 29 -2.86 -0.93 7.94
N PHE A 30 -2.57 -1.38 9.16
CA PHE A 30 -1.49 -2.34 9.39
C PHE A 30 -1.79 -3.70 8.78
N ASP A 31 -3.04 -4.18 8.81
CA ASP A 31 -3.44 -5.44 8.17
C ASP A 31 -3.21 -5.37 6.65
N GLU A 32 -3.54 -4.25 6.01
CA GLU A 32 -3.30 -4.02 4.58
C GLU A 32 -1.80 -3.94 4.25
N LEU A 33 -1.02 -3.18 5.01
CA LEU A 33 0.43 -3.05 4.83
C LEU A 33 1.15 -4.39 5.06
N GLU A 34 0.74 -5.17 6.05
CA GLU A 34 1.31 -6.48 6.35
C GLU A 34 0.98 -7.49 5.24
N LYS A 35 -0.25 -7.50 4.75
CA LYS A 35 -0.63 -8.29 3.57
C LYS A 35 0.21 -7.94 2.36
N TYR A 36 0.42 -6.65 2.09
CA TYR A 36 1.22 -6.20 0.97
C TYR A 36 2.70 -6.58 1.12
N ALA A 37 3.29 -6.37 2.30
CA ALA A 37 4.67 -6.74 2.58
C ALA A 37 4.91 -8.26 2.41
N LEU A 38 3.97 -9.09 2.87
CA LEU A 38 4.02 -10.55 2.68
C LEU A 38 4.00 -10.92 1.19
N GLN A 39 3.14 -10.29 0.39
CA GLN A 39 3.06 -10.53 -1.04
C GLN A 39 4.36 -10.18 -1.78
N MET A 40 5.04 -9.13 -1.33
CA MET A 40 6.29 -8.65 -1.93
C MET A 40 7.55 -9.22 -1.28
N ASN A 41 7.40 -10.19 -0.37
CA ASN A 41 8.48 -10.81 0.39
C ASN A 41 9.36 -9.79 1.15
N VAL A 42 8.74 -8.70 1.62
CA VAL A 42 9.37 -7.65 2.43
C VAL A 42 9.20 -7.99 3.91
N SER A 43 10.31 -7.97 4.64
CA SER A 43 10.29 -8.30 6.07
C SER A 43 9.57 -7.24 6.92
N ARG A 44 8.95 -7.69 8.02
CA ARG A 44 8.11 -6.84 8.90
C ARG A 44 8.89 -5.71 9.58
N ASP A 45 10.21 -5.82 9.70
CA ASP A 45 11.09 -4.78 10.26
C ASP A 45 11.25 -3.55 9.36
N LYS A 46 10.80 -3.61 8.10
CA LYS A 46 11.01 -2.55 7.10
C LYS A 46 10.01 -1.39 7.20
N PHE A 47 8.96 -1.53 7.99
CA PHE A 47 7.94 -0.50 8.20
C PHE A 47 7.49 -0.45 9.65
N ALA A 48 6.74 0.60 10.01
CA ALA A 48 6.42 0.93 11.40
C ALA A 48 5.76 -0.23 12.18
N ARG A 49 6.03 -0.30 13.49
CA ARG A 49 5.46 -1.31 14.38
C ARG A 49 4.06 -0.91 14.84
N ARG A 50 3.12 -1.85 14.73
CA ARG A 50 1.69 -1.66 15.05
C ARG A 50 1.47 -1.09 16.44
N ASP A 51 1.94 -1.80 17.47
CA ASP A 51 1.68 -1.43 18.86
C ASP A 51 2.31 -0.09 19.23
N SER A 52 3.54 0.15 18.79
CA SER A 52 4.26 1.41 19.04
C SER A 52 3.55 2.60 18.41
N THR A 53 3.10 2.47 17.16
CA THR A 53 2.37 3.55 16.46
C THR A 53 1.01 3.80 17.09
N ILE A 54 0.24 2.75 17.40
CA ILE A 54 -1.08 2.91 18.03
C ILE A 54 -0.93 3.55 19.41
N ALA A 55 0.03 3.09 20.22
CA ALA A 55 0.32 3.69 21.52
C ALA A 55 0.65 5.19 21.37
N LEU A 56 1.52 5.55 20.44
CA LEU A 56 1.88 6.95 20.18
C LEU A 56 0.66 7.80 19.77
N LYS A 57 -0.20 7.27 18.88
CA LYS A 57 -1.37 8.01 18.36
C LYS A 57 -2.51 8.12 19.36
N THR A 58 -2.55 7.26 20.37
CA THR A 58 -3.60 7.25 21.40
C THR A 58 -3.14 7.84 22.73
N ASN A 59 -1.84 8.06 22.93
CA ASN A 59 -1.26 8.63 24.16
C ASN A 59 -1.39 10.16 24.21
N THR A 60 -2.61 10.66 24.11
CA THR A 60 -2.91 12.08 24.34
C THR A 60 -4.28 12.24 24.99
N ASN A 61 -4.39 13.26 25.85
CA ASN A 61 -5.66 13.64 26.46
C ASN A 61 -6.38 14.75 25.68
N ASN A 62 -5.77 15.26 24.60
CA ASN A 62 -6.39 16.28 23.75
C ASN A 62 -7.32 15.62 22.72
N LEU A 63 -8.63 15.88 22.83
CA LEU A 63 -9.64 15.31 21.93
C LEU A 63 -9.42 15.72 20.47
N PHE A 64 -8.98 16.95 20.20
CA PHE A 64 -8.68 17.40 18.84
C PHE A 64 -7.50 16.64 18.25
N ALA A 65 -6.48 16.36 19.07
CA ALA A 65 -5.35 15.55 18.65
C ALA A 65 -5.77 14.10 18.36
N LEU A 66 -6.64 13.51 19.19
CA LEU A 66 -7.19 12.17 18.93
C LEU A 66 -8.02 12.13 17.64
N GLN A 67 -8.83 13.16 17.39
CA GLN A 67 -9.61 13.27 16.16
C GLN A 67 -8.71 13.39 14.92
N ALA A 68 -7.70 14.25 14.97
CA ALA A 68 -6.71 14.37 13.89
C ALA A 68 -5.93 13.07 13.69
N ASN A 69 -5.54 12.42 14.79
CA ASN A 69 -4.84 11.13 14.76
C ASN A 69 -5.69 10.00 14.19
N ALA A 70 -7.02 10.13 14.07
CA ALA A 70 -7.84 9.11 13.44
C ALA A 70 -7.62 9.04 11.91
N GLY A 71 -7.06 10.09 11.31
CA GLY A 71 -6.65 10.09 9.91
C GLY A 71 -5.42 9.23 9.68
N THR A 72 -5.49 8.32 8.71
CA THR A 72 -4.43 7.36 8.40
C THR A 72 -3.81 7.53 7.02
N THR A 73 -4.41 8.29 6.10
CA THR A 73 -3.97 8.37 4.69
C THR A 73 -2.48 8.72 4.55
N ALA A 74 -2.00 9.77 5.21
CA ALA A 74 -0.59 10.17 5.15
C ALA A 74 0.35 9.11 5.74
N PHE A 75 -0.08 8.44 6.81
CA PHE A 75 0.68 7.36 7.43
C PHE A 75 0.76 6.15 6.49
N TYR A 76 -0.38 5.73 5.92
CA TYR A 76 -0.47 4.63 4.98
C TYR A 76 0.45 4.84 3.78
N GLN A 77 0.39 6.02 3.14
CA GLN A 77 1.24 6.35 2.00
C GLN A 77 2.73 6.30 2.36
N ALA A 78 3.12 6.81 3.53
CA ALA A 78 4.51 6.79 3.97
C ALA A 78 5.03 5.37 4.20
N GLU A 79 4.25 4.49 4.87
CA GLU A 79 4.65 3.10 5.09
C GLU A 79 4.61 2.27 3.81
N LEU A 80 3.64 2.52 2.92
CA LEU A 80 3.59 1.88 1.59
C LEU A 80 4.87 2.17 0.80
N ASN A 81 5.33 3.43 0.81
CA ASN A 81 6.59 3.81 0.17
C ASN A 81 7.80 3.11 0.81
N ARG A 82 7.83 2.93 2.13
CA ARG A 82 8.91 2.17 2.80
C ARG A 82 8.93 0.71 2.38
N ILE A 83 7.76 0.07 2.27
CA ILE A 83 7.66 -1.30 1.75
C ILE A 83 8.19 -1.34 0.32
N ASN A 84 7.75 -0.42 -0.55
CA ASN A 84 8.19 -0.34 -1.95
C ASN A 84 9.70 -0.18 -2.14
N MET A 85 10.36 0.55 -1.24
CA MET A 85 11.81 0.75 -1.23
C MET A 85 12.58 -0.48 -0.73
N ALA A 86 11.94 -1.31 0.08
CA ALA A 86 12.55 -2.51 0.65
C ALA A 86 12.36 -3.77 -0.22
N ILE A 87 11.61 -3.67 -1.31
CA ILE A 87 11.49 -4.74 -2.32
C ILE A 87 12.88 -4.95 -2.94
N PRO A 88 13.46 -6.17 -2.84
CA PRO A 88 14.72 -6.46 -3.49
C PRO A 88 14.63 -6.17 -4.99
N GLU A 89 15.63 -5.46 -5.52
CA GLU A 89 15.74 -5.32 -6.96
C GLU A 89 15.92 -6.72 -7.57
N PRO A 90 15.17 -7.07 -8.63
CA PRO A 90 15.33 -8.37 -9.25
C PRO A 90 16.80 -8.56 -9.60
N GLU A 91 17.40 -9.66 -9.15
CA GLU A 91 18.80 -9.95 -9.46
C GLU A 91 19.03 -9.75 -10.97
N PRO A 92 20.10 -9.05 -11.37
CA PRO A 92 20.40 -8.88 -12.77
C PRO A 92 20.49 -10.28 -13.37
N LYS A 93 19.57 -10.60 -14.29
CA LYS A 93 19.61 -11.87 -15.02
C LYS A 93 21.05 -12.08 -15.50
N PRO A 94 21.66 -13.27 -15.27
CA PRO A 94 23.00 -13.52 -15.78
C PRO A 94 22.98 -13.22 -17.29
N LYS A 95 23.89 -12.33 -17.71
CA LYS A 95 24.03 -12.00 -19.14
C LYS A 95 24.26 -13.31 -19.89
N PRO A 96 23.51 -13.60 -20.97
CA PRO A 96 23.84 -14.73 -21.84
C PRO A 96 25.24 -14.47 -22.41
N GLY A 97 26.22 -15.30 -22.08
CA GLY A 97 27.53 -15.29 -22.73
C GLY A 97 28.78 -15.03 -21.88
N GLN A 98 28.77 -15.22 -20.56
CA GLN A 98 30.04 -15.42 -19.84
C GLN A 98 30.31 -16.91 -19.66
N GLU A 99 31.00 -17.48 -20.63
CA GLU A 99 31.65 -18.79 -20.54
C GLU A 99 32.67 -18.79 -19.38
N PRO A 100 32.70 -19.83 -18.54
CA PRO A 100 33.86 -20.13 -17.69
C PRO A 100 35.06 -20.53 -18.57
N PRO A 101 36.31 -20.18 -18.22
CA PRO A 101 37.46 -20.61 -19.00
C PRO A 101 37.59 -22.14 -18.95
N THR A 102 37.73 -22.68 -20.14
CA THR A 102 37.77 -24.07 -20.58
C THR A 102 38.72 -24.97 -19.78
N ALA A 103 38.28 -26.19 -19.48
CA ALA A 103 39.16 -27.37 -19.42
C ALA A 103 38.47 -28.60 -20.05
N LEU A 104 38.65 -28.72 -21.36
CA LEU A 104 39.03 -29.91 -22.14
C LEU A 104 38.14 -31.18 -22.16
N HIS A 105 37.78 -31.50 -23.40
CA HIS A 105 37.56 -32.82 -24.04
C HIS A 105 36.16 -33.46 -23.98
N GLY A 106 35.50 -33.44 -25.14
CA GLY A 106 35.15 -34.70 -25.82
C GLY A 106 33.70 -34.91 -26.28
N ARG A 107 33.52 -34.80 -27.61
CA ARG A 107 32.60 -35.54 -28.49
C ARG A 107 31.09 -35.26 -28.47
N GLU A 108 30.66 -34.91 -29.68
CA GLU A 108 29.33 -34.80 -30.28
C GLU A 108 28.35 -35.93 -29.93
N ASN A 109 27.10 -35.55 -29.64
CA ASN A 109 25.89 -36.21 -30.15
C ASN A 109 24.77 -35.14 -30.28
N PRO A 110 24.02 -35.07 -31.39
CA PRO A 110 22.83 -34.26 -31.51
C PRO A 110 21.60 -35.03 -31.02
N ASP A 111 20.54 -34.28 -30.74
CA ASP A 111 19.18 -34.69 -30.39
C ASP A 111 18.81 -34.87 -28.91
N ASP A 112 17.64 -34.32 -28.63
CA ASP A 112 16.86 -34.30 -27.39
C ASP A 112 17.34 -33.40 -26.25
N ASN A 113 17.12 -32.09 -26.40
CA ASN A 113 16.65 -31.34 -25.24
C ASN A 113 15.59 -30.31 -25.63
N LYS A 114 14.33 -30.67 -25.37
CA LYS A 114 13.16 -29.81 -25.44
C LYS A 114 13.30 -28.76 -24.35
N GLU A 115 13.97 -27.66 -24.69
CA GLU A 115 14.18 -26.51 -23.82
C GLU A 115 12.81 -26.00 -23.38
N LYS A 116 12.44 -26.35 -22.15
CA LYS A 116 11.18 -25.91 -21.54
C LYS A 116 11.38 -24.44 -21.22
N VAL A 117 11.05 -23.59 -22.18
CA VAL A 117 10.99 -22.14 -22.03
C VAL A 117 9.98 -21.84 -20.93
N THR A 118 10.44 -21.74 -19.68
CA THR A 118 9.63 -21.19 -18.61
C THR A 118 9.40 -19.73 -18.96
N PRO A 119 8.13 -19.29 -19.14
CA PRO A 119 7.85 -17.89 -19.39
C PRO A 119 8.44 -17.04 -18.26
N PRO A 120 8.98 -15.84 -18.55
CA PRO A 120 9.48 -14.96 -17.51
C PRO A 120 8.35 -14.69 -16.53
N SER A 121 8.56 -15.10 -15.27
CA SER A 121 7.66 -14.71 -14.18
C SER A 121 7.53 -13.19 -14.21
N PRO A 122 6.30 -12.62 -14.25
CA PRO A 122 6.13 -11.18 -14.24
C PRO A 122 6.81 -10.61 -13.00
N ALA A 123 7.60 -9.55 -13.18
CA ALA A 123 8.27 -8.87 -12.09
C ALA A 123 7.25 -8.42 -11.04
N PRO A 124 7.59 -8.43 -9.74
CA PRO A 124 6.66 -8.06 -8.69
C PRO A 124 6.29 -6.57 -8.83
N ARG A 125 4.99 -6.29 -9.01
CA ARG A 125 4.45 -4.94 -9.22
C ARG A 125 4.32 -4.17 -7.91
N LYS A 126 4.76 -2.91 -7.89
CA LYS A 126 4.75 -2.06 -6.70
C LYS A 126 3.36 -1.46 -6.49
N MET A 127 2.95 -1.17 -5.26
CA MET A 127 1.66 -0.51 -5.00
C MET A 127 1.81 0.99 -4.83
N LYS A 128 0.90 1.78 -5.39
CA LYS A 128 0.87 3.24 -5.26
C LYS A 128 -0.50 3.72 -4.80
N LEU A 129 -0.52 4.52 -3.74
CA LEU A 129 -1.73 5.22 -3.32
C LEU A 129 -1.97 6.44 -4.24
N VAL A 130 -3.21 6.57 -4.71
CA VAL A 130 -3.68 7.64 -5.60
C VAL A 130 -4.98 8.21 -5.04
N SER A 131 -5.14 9.53 -5.14
CA SER A 131 -6.42 10.22 -4.92
C SER A 131 -6.98 10.61 -6.27
N LEU A 132 -8.24 10.29 -6.53
CA LEU A 132 -8.92 10.72 -7.75
C LEU A 132 -9.59 12.08 -7.55
N ASN A 133 -9.74 12.85 -8.62
CA ASN A 133 -10.46 14.11 -8.58
C ASN A 133 -11.98 13.88 -8.70
N THR A 134 -12.62 13.47 -7.61
CA THR A 134 -14.06 13.16 -7.59
C THR A 134 -14.96 14.38 -7.31
N HIS A 135 -14.39 15.55 -7.04
CA HIS A 135 -15.17 16.75 -6.81
C HIS A 135 -15.46 17.44 -8.14
N THR A 136 -16.74 17.52 -8.50
CA THR A 136 -17.22 18.30 -9.66
C THR A 136 -18.24 19.34 -9.24
N THR A 137 -18.15 20.52 -9.84
CA THR A 137 -19.14 21.59 -9.72
C THR A 137 -20.10 21.63 -10.90
N GLU A 138 -19.86 20.80 -11.92
CA GLU A 138 -20.75 20.67 -13.07
C GLU A 138 -21.99 19.89 -12.65
N PRO A 139 -23.21 20.43 -12.86
CA PRO A 139 -24.44 19.73 -12.53
C PRO A 139 -24.59 18.47 -13.39
N ILE A 140 -24.86 17.34 -12.75
CA ILE A 140 -25.11 16.05 -13.40
C ILE A 140 -26.62 15.81 -13.40
N HIS A 141 -27.26 15.81 -14.58
CA HIS A 141 -28.72 15.70 -14.70
C HIS A 141 -29.18 14.58 -15.62
N THR A 142 -28.31 14.13 -16.53
CA THR A 142 -28.61 13.07 -17.50
C THR A 142 -27.61 11.92 -17.38
N GLU A 143 -27.95 10.77 -17.97
CA GLU A 143 -27.04 9.62 -18.07
C GLU A 143 -25.75 9.98 -18.83
N ALA A 144 -25.86 10.79 -19.90
CA ALA A 144 -24.71 11.25 -20.66
C ALA A 144 -23.73 12.08 -19.80
N ASP A 145 -24.24 12.90 -18.87
CA ASP A 145 -23.40 13.66 -17.93
C ASP A 145 -22.66 12.73 -16.95
N VAL A 146 -23.32 11.67 -16.49
CA VAL A 146 -22.71 10.63 -15.64
C VAL A 146 -21.60 9.92 -16.41
N ASP A 147 -21.85 9.53 -17.66
CA ASP A 147 -20.88 8.83 -18.49
C ASP A 147 -19.64 9.67 -18.75
N LEU A 148 -19.81 10.97 -19.03
CA LEU A 148 -18.69 11.91 -19.19
C LEU A 148 -17.85 12.01 -17.92
N TYR A 149 -18.49 12.13 -16.76
CA TYR A 149 -17.79 12.17 -15.47
C TYR A 149 -17.02 10.88 -15.20
N LEU A 150 -17.63 9.71 -15.42
CA LEU A 150 -16.97 8.41 -15.25
C LEU A 150 -15.84 8.20 -16.26
N GLN A 151 -15.98 8.71 -17.49
CA GLN A 151 -14.92 8.64 -18.50
C GLN A 151 -13.70 9.46 -18.10
N ALA A 152 -13.91 10.64 -17.48
CA ALA A 152 -12.82 11.45 -16.93
C ALA A 152 -12.09 10.72 -15.79
N LEU A 153 -12.82 10.14 -14.83
CA LEU A 153 -12.23 9.33 -13.76
C LEU A 153 -11.47 8.11 -14.30
N LYS A 154 -12.02 7.44 -15.32
CA LYS A 154 -11.35 6.33 -15.98
C LYS A 154 -10.03 6.77 -16.62
N ALA A 155 -10.02 7.91 -17.32
CA ALA A 155 -8.80 8.46 -17.91
C ALA A 155 -7.74 8.77 -16.84
N GLU A 156 -8.15 9.35 -15.72
CA GLU A 156 -7.28 9.60 -14.57
C GLU A 156 -6.68 8.30 -14.01
N ILE A 157 -7.51 7.27 -13.75
CA ILE A 157 -7.06 5.94 -13.32
C ILE A 157 -6.04 5.35 -14.30
N MET A 158 -6.34 5.37 -15.59
CA MET A 158 -5.46 4.83 -16.63
C MET A 158 -4.11 5.55 -16.68
N SER A 159 -4.09 6.86 -16.41
CA SER A 159 -2.84 7.63 -16.35
C SER A 159 -1.91 7.16 -15.21
N HIS A 160 -2.47 6.63 -14.13
CA HIS A 160 -1.71 6.12 -12.99
C HIS A 160 -1.26 4.67 -13.13
N LEU A 161 -1.88 3.91 -14.04
CA LEU A 161 -1.52 2.51 -14.35
C LEU A 161 -0.33 2.38 -15.30
N ALA A 162 0.27 3.47 -15.75
CA ALA A 162 1.45 3.41 -16.62
C ALA A 162 2.67 2.82 -15.88
N GLY A 163 3.11 1.62 -16.28
CA GLY A 163 4.33 0.95 -15.79
C GLY A 163 4.07 -0.30 -14.93
N ASP A 164 5.01 -0.59 -14.02
CA ASP A 164 4.99 -1.80 -13.17
C ASP A 164 4.32 -1.56 -11.80
N THR A 165 3.27 -0.73 -11.77
CA THR A 165 2.64 -0.28 -10.52
C THR A 165 1.14 -0.58 -10.49
N ASP A 166 0.70 -1.25 -9.43
CA ASP A 166 -0.72 -1.39 -9.10
C ASP A 166 -1.16 -0.20 -8.23
N ILE A 167 -2.38 0.29 -8.41
CA ILE A 167 -2.88 1.47 -7.69
C ILE A 167 -3.90 1.10 -6.61
N ILE A 168 -3.90 1.89 -5.53
CA ILE A 168 -4.93 1.89 -4.49
C ILE A 168 -5.56 3.28 -4.47
N ILE A 169 -6.88 3.36 -4.55
CA ILE A 169 -7.62 4.62 -4.52
C ILE A 169 -8.06 4.90 -3.08
N ASN A 170 -7.82 6.12 -2.58
CA ASN A 170 -8.28 6.61 -1.28
C ASN A 170 -9.47 7.56 -1.39
#